data_AF-A0A0M0J4Z8-F1
#
_entry.id   AF-A0A0M0J4Z8-F1
#
_cell.length_a   1.000
_cell.length_b   1.000
_cell.length_c   1.000
_cell.angle_alpha   90.00
_cell.angle_beta   90.00
_cell.angle_gamma   90.00
#
_symmetry.space_group_name_H-M   'P 1'
#
loop_
_entity.id
_entity.type
_entity.pdbx_description
1 polymer ?
#
loop_
_entity_poly.entity_id
_entity_poly.type
_entity_poly.pdbx_seq_one_letter_code
_entity_poly.pdbx_strand_id
1 'polypeptide(L)'
;MDAEDVLEAGAEPEGLGSAEGSTDGAQLVRYVNPAQYAAICQRRLACAAERAAVKDVAPRQITRYKHESRHVLAMKRVRGPNGRFGKEIHAEFPGVAE
;
A
#
# COMPACT_ATOMS: atom_id res chain seq x y z
N MET A 1 -48.06 28.14 20.77
CA MET A 1 -49.41 27.68 20.45
C MET A 1 -49.67 28.20 19.05
N ASP A 2 -49.56 27.43 17.97
CA ASP A 2 -49.67 25.98 17.75
C ASP A 2 -48.84 25.63 16.49
N ALA A 3 -48.11 24.49 16.45
CA ALA A 3 -48.45 23.27 15.68
C ALA A 3 -48.68 23.59 14.17
N GLU A 4 -47.97 23.09 13.15
CA GLU A 4 -47.56 21.72 12.78
C GLU A 4 -46.46 21.83 11.68
N ASP A 5 -45.33 21.14 11.74
CA ASP A 5 -45.05 19.85 11.09
C ASP A 5 -45.33 19.79 9.57
N VAL A 6 -44.34 20.19 8.76
CA VAL A 6 -44.18 19.75 7.36
C VAL A 6 -42.71 19.37 7.14
N LEU A 7 -42.46 18.09 7.37
CA LEU A 7 -41.30 17.35 6.90
C LEU A 7 -41.28 17.37 5.36
N GLU A 8 -40.27 17.97 4.73
CA GLU A 8 -39.93 17.62 3.34
C GLU A 8 -38.42 17.60 3.12
N ALA A 9 -37.93 16.35 3.00
CA ALA A 9 -36.73 15.90 2.32
C ALA A 9 -35.40 16.60 2.63
N GLY A 10 -34.73 16.07 3.65
CA GLY A 10 -33.27 16.13 3.72
C GLY A 10 -32.67 15.55 2.43
N ALA A 11 -31.98 16.38 1.67
CA ALA A 11 -31.06 15.95 0.64
C ALA A 11 -29.83 15.35 1.35
N GLU A 12 -29.88 14.04 1.57
CA GLU A 12 -28.71 13.28 2.02
C GLU A 12 -27.64 13.33 0.92
N PRO A 13 -26.45 13.87 1.17
CA PRO A 13 -25.32 13.61 0.29
C PRO A 13 -25.00 12.12 0.42
N GLU A 14 -25.23 11.35 -0.65
CA GLU A 14 -24.68 10.00 -0.79
C GLU A 14 -23.15 10.09 -0.92
N GLY A 15 -22.51 10.44 0.20
CA GLY A 15 -21.12 10.18 0.47
C GLY A 15 -21.02 8.70 0.77
N LEU A 16 -20.30 7.98 -0.08
CA LEU A 16 -19.83 6.62 0.12
C LEU A 16 -18.99 6.57 1.40
N GLY A 17 -19.68 6.51 2.53
CA GLY A 17 -19.15 6.47 3.88
C GLY A 17 -18.70 5.07 4.23
N SER A 18 -17.43 4.98 4.59
CA SER A 18 -16.83 4.05 5.55
C SER A 18 -17.62 2.78 5.86
N ALA A 19 -17.20 1.67 5.25
CA ALA A 19 -17.46 0.36 5.83
C ALA A 19 -16.65 0.24 7.13
N GLU A 20 -17.23 0.72 8.23
CA GLU A 20 -16.77 0.44 9.58
C GLU A 20 -16.86 -1.07 9.82
N GLY A 21 -15.73 -1.65 10.23
CA GLY A 21 -15.63 -3.07 10.54
C GLY A 21 -16.42 -3.41 11.80
N SER A 22 -17.64 -3.90 11.62
CA SER A 22 -18.38 -4.60 12.67
C SER A 22 -17.96 -6.06 12.68
N THR A 23 -17.29 -6.47 13.75
CA THR A 23 -16.97 -7.87 14.04
C THR A 23 -18.21 -8.56 14.60
N ASP A 24 -19.07 -9.01 13.70
CA ASP A 24 -19.93 -10.15 13.97
C ASP A 24 -19.74 -11.16 12.83
N GLY A 25 -19.72 -12.45 13.14
CA GLY A 25 -19.18 -13.54 12.32
C GLY A 25 -19.80 -13.77 10.93
N ALA A 26 -20.58 -12.84 10.41
CA ALA A 26 -21.04 -12.82 9.03
C ALA A 26 -20.01 -12.08 8.15
N GLN A 27 -18.94 -12.80 7.77
CA GLN A 27 -18.26 -12.46 6.51
C GLN A 27 -19.36 -12.34 5.46
N LEU A 28 -19.52 -11.19 4.80
CA LEU A 28 -20.32 -11.09 3.59
C LEU A 28 -19.91 -12.27 2.70
N VAL A 29 -20.76 -13.29 2.59
CA VAL A 29 -20.47 -14.51 1.87
C VAL A 29 -20.55 -14.15 0.39
N ARG A 30 -19.46 -13.56 -0.10
CA ARG A 30 -19.27 -13.37 -1.53
C ARG A 30 -19.04 -14.75 -2.10
N TYR A 31 -20.04 -15.27 -2.80
CA TYR A 31 -19.91 -16.54 -3.52
C TYR A 31 -18.66 -16.46 -4.42
N VAL A 32 -17.72 -17.34 -4.14
CA VAL A 32 -16.47 -17.52 -4.89
C VAL A 32 -16.47 -18.91 -5.49
N ASN A 33 -15.52 -19.18 -6.38
CA ASN A 33 -15.36 -20.50 -6.96
C ASN A 33 -15.22 -21.56 -5.84
N PRO A 34 -16.02 -22.65 -5.88
CA PRO A 34 -16.01 -23.68 -4.86
C PRO A 34 -14.62 -24.29 -4.63
N ALA A 35 -13.82 -24.45 -5.69
CA ALA A 35 -12.45 -25.00 -5.59
C ALA A 35 -11.49 -24.07 -4.84
N GLN A 36 -11.81 -22.77 -4.74
CA GLN A 36 -10.93 -21.74 -4.19
C GLN A 36 -11.33 -21.29 -2.79
N TYR A 37 -12.58 -21.54 -2.37
CA TYR A 37 -13.13 -21.01 -1.13
C TYR A 37 -12.24 -21.31 0.09
N ALA A 38 -11.89 -22.58 0.30
CA ALA A 38 -11.04 -22.99 1.43
C ALA A 38 -9.65 -22.34 1.38
N ALA A 39 -9.04 -22.28 0.20
CA ALA A 39 -7.72 -21.67 0.00
C ALA A 39 -7.73 -20.16 0.26
N ILE A 40 -8.78 -19.46 -0.18
CA ILE A 40 -8.96 -18.03 0.08
C ILE A 40 -9.11 -17.78 1.59
N CYS A 41 -9.91 -18.58 2.29
CA CYS A 41 -10.07 -18.46 3.73
C CYS A 41 -8.73 -18.64 4.47
N GLN A 42 -7.98 -19.69 4.15
CA GLN A 42 -6.66 -19.93 4.74
C GLN A 42 -5.68 -18.79 4.44
N ARG A 43 -5.63 -18.31 3.20
CA ARG A 43 -4.73 -17.21 2.81
C ARG A 43 -5.08 -15.90 3.51
N ARG A 44 -6.37 -15.62 3.73
CA ARG A 44 -6.81 -14.44 4.49
C ARG A 44 -6.29 -14.48 5.92
N LEU A 45 -6.40 -15.62 6.60
CA LEU A 45 -5.85 -15.80 7.95
C LEU A 45 -4.33 -15.61 7.97
N ALA A 46 -3.61 -16.22 7.03
CA ALA A 46 -2.16 -16.06 6.91
C ALA A 46 -1.76 -14.59 6.66
N CYS A 47 -2.43 -13.91 5.72
CA CYS A 47 -2.19 -12.50 5.44
C CYS A 47 -2.56 -11.59 6.62
N ALA A 48 -3.60 -11.92 7.40
CA ALA A 48 -3.94 -11.20 8.61
C ALA A 48 -2.86 -11.35 9.69
N ALA A 49 -2.34 -12.57 9.88
CA ALA A 49 -1.24 -12.86 10.79
C ALA A 49 0.07 -12.15 10.38
N GLU A 50 0.46 -12.23 9.10
CA GLU A 50 1.63 -11.51 8.56
C GLU A 50 1.48 -9.99 8.72
N ARG A 51 0.29 -9.44 8.43
CA ARG A 51 0.02 -8.01 8.64
C ARG A 51 0.11 -7.64 10.11
N ALA A 52 -0.44 -8.45 11.03
CA ALA A 52 -0.34 -8.19 12.46
C ALA A 52 1.11 -8.22 12.95
N ALA A 53 1.92 -9.16 12.48
CA ALA A 53 3.35 -9.25 12.81
C ALA A 53 4.18 -8.08 12.26
N VAL A 54 3.75 -7.45 11.16
CA VAL A 54 4.46 -6.33 10.51
C VAL A 54 3.90 -4.96 10.90
N LYS A 55 2.75 -4.88 11.59
CA LYS A 55 2.06 -3.60 11.92
C LYS A 55 2.85 -2.66 12.83
N ASP A 56 3.82 -3.17 13.59
CA ASP A 56 4.75 -2.33 14.36
C ASP A 56 5.75 -1.58 13.46
N VAL A 57 5.84 -1.97 12.18
CA VAL A 57 6.45 -1.18 11.12
C VAL A 57 5.33 -0.36 10.51
N ALA A 58 5.42 0.97 10.65
CA ALA A 58 4.53 2.00 10.13
C ALA A 58 3.83 1.62 8.80
N PRO A 59 2.60 2.13 8.52
CA PRO A 59 1.90 1.88 7.26
C PRO A 59 2.89 2.01 6.12
N ARG A 60 2.90 1.06 5.15
CA ARG A 60 3.86 0.98 4.04
C ARG A 60 3.88 2.29 3.24
N GLN A 61 4.44 3.35 3.80
CA GLN A 61 4.70 4.60 3.16
C GLN A 61 5.74 4.23 2.12
N ILE A 62 5.38 4.42 0.86
CA ILE A 62 6.29 4.16 -0.24
C ILE A 62 7.42 5.17 -0.08
N THR A 63 8.52 4.71 0.53
CA THR A 63 9.73 5.51 0.72
C THR A 63 10.25 5.89 -0.66
N ARG A 64 10.73 7.13 -0.85
CA ARG A 64 11.28 7.61 -2.12
C ARG A 64 12.36 6.67 -2.69
N TYR A 65 13.12 6.03 -1.82
CA TYR A 65 14.10 5.00 -2.14
C TYR A 65 14.09 3.94 -1.03
N LYS A 66 14.43 2.70 -1.36
CA LYS A 66 14.43 1.58 -0.41
C LYS A 66 15.61 1.61 0.57
N HIS A 67 16.76 2.11 0.11
CA HIS A 67 18.02 2.08 0.88
C HIS A 67 18.81 3.37 0.67
N GLU A 68 19.29 3.96 1.77
CA GLU A 68 20.09 5.18 1.75
C GLU A 68 21.40 5.00 0.96
N SER A 69 22.13 3.90 1.21
CA SER A 69 23.38 3.61 0.49
C SER A 69 23.21 3.56 -1.03
N ARG A 70 22.08 3.02 -1.51
CA ARG A 70 21.76 2.98 -2.95
C ARG A 70 21.44 4.36 -3.51
N HIS A 71 20.76 5.19 -2.73
CA HIS A 71 20.48 6.58 -3.10
C HIS A 71 21.79 7.37 -3.24
N VAL A 72 22.65 7.31 -2.22
CA VAL A 72 23.98 7.95 -2.22
C VAL A 72 24.82 7.46 -3.39
N LEU A 73 24.86 6.14 -3.65
CA LEU A 73 25.59 5.57 -4.78
C LEU A 73 25.05 6.13 -6.12
N ALA A 74 23.73 6.15 -6.32
CA ALA A 74 23.12 6.67 -7.54
C ALA A 74 23.42 8.17 -7.75
N MET A 75 23.57 8.95 -6.67
CA MET A 75 23.92 10.36 -6.75
C MET A 75 25.39 10.58 -7.13
N LYS A 76 26.31 9.73 -6.67
CA LYS A 76 27.76 9.86 -6.91
C LYS A 76 28.23 9.35 -8.29
N ARG A 77 27.42 8.56 -9.00
CA ARG A 77 27.80 7.98 -10.30
C ARG A 77 28.03 9.08 -11.36
N VAL A 78 29.06 8.90 -12.19
CA VAL A 78 29.27 9.71 -13.41
C VAL A 78 28.01 9.69 -14.26
N ARG A 79 27.63 10.88 -14.76
CA ARG A 79 26.50 11.05 -15.67
C ARG A 79 27.01 11.61 -16.99
N GLY A 80 26.45 11.10 -18.08
CA GLY A 80 26.61 11.71 -19.39
C GLY A 80 25.76 12.98 -19.52
N PRO A 81 25.91 13.73 -20.61
CA PRO A 81 25.20 15.00 -20.84
C PRO A 81 23.66 14.87 -20.78
N ASN A 82 23.13 13.68 -21.07
CA ASN A 82 21.68 13.40 -21.03
C ASN A 82 21.18 12.90 -19.66
N GLY A 83 21.97 13.03 -18.59
CA GLY A 83 21.61 12.61 -17.22
C GLY A 83 21.61 11.08 -16.98
N ARG A 84 21.80 10.29 -18.05
CA ARG A 84 22.04 8.84 -17.98
C ARG A 84 23.37 8.56 -17.30
N PHE A 85 23.49 7.43 -16.62
CA PHE A 85 24.78 7.00 -16.08
C PHE A 85 25.79 6.82 -17.22
N GLY A 86 27.01 7.32 -17.02
CA GLY A 86 28.12 7.14 -17.93
C GLY A 86 28.48 5.66 -18.07
N LYS A 87 28.93 5.26 -19.27
CA LYS A 87 29.54 3.93 -19.49
C LYS A 87 30.98 3.88 -18.96
N GLU A 88 31.55 5.04 -18.69
CA GLU A 88 32.91 5.19 -18.22
C GLU A 88 32.98 4.77 -16.76
N ILE A 89 33.79 3.74 -16.50
CA ILE A 89 34.31 3.46 -15.16
C ILE A 89 35.20 4.65 -14.80
N HIS A 90 35.03 5.21 -13.60
CA HIS A 90 35.84 6.33 -13.13
C HIS A 90 37.33 6.07 -13.40
N ALA A 91 37.99 6.97 -14.13
CA ALA A 91 39.43 6.89 -14.40
C ALA A 91 40.30 6.94 -13.13
N GLU A 92 39.74 7.45 -12.01
CA GLU A 92 40.43 7.60 -10.73
C GLU A 92 40.34 6.39 -9.80
N PHE A 93 39.54 5.37 -10.13
CA PHE A 93 39.48 4.11 -9.37
C PHE A 93 39.45 2.89 -10.31
N PRO A 94 40.59 2.58 -10.97
CA PRO A 94 40.72 1.34 -11.71
C PRO A 94 40.90 0.18 -10.72
N GLY A 95 39.82 -0.56 -10.48
CA GLY A 95 39.90 -1.91 -9.90
C GLY A 95 39.44 -2.03 -8.46
N VAL A 96 38.30 -2.70 -8.28
CA VAL A 96 38.31 -3.99 -7.59
C VAL A 96 37.45 -4.92 -8.43
N ALA A 97 38.10 -5.57 -9.39
CA ALA A 97 37.61 -6.79 -10.00
C ALA A 97 38.45 -7.92 -9.38
N GLU A 98 37.91 -8.54 -8.33
CA GLU A 98 38.19 -9.92 -7.92
C GLU A 98 36.84 -10.65 -7.84
#